data_AF-A0A8X7RYD1-F1
#
_entry.id   AF-A0A8X7RYD1-F1
#
_cell.length_a   1.000
_cell.length_b   1.000
_cell.length_c   1.000
_cell.angle_alpha   90.00
_cell.angle_beta   90.00
_cell.angle_gamma   90.00
#
_symmetry.space_group_name_H-M   'P 1'
#
loop_
_entity.id
_entity.type
_entity.pdbx_description
1 polymer ?
#
loop_
_entity_poly.entity_id
_entity_poly.type
_entity_poly.pdbx_seq_one_letter_code
_entity_poly.pdbx_strand_id
1 'polypeptide(L)'
;MPPTDAEFDPKVLPQSATGDYTFAKVDNLEHCAKYLNQTMVTFGFPASLDLFSNDPVSISRTCNCMYSLLQQRQRDLEFRESANELRQRQQSDIARLEAKVERLDAQLQHKDREIATITRTEAKNTAALKSQIEKLQQER
;
A
#
# COMPACT_ATOMS: atom_id res chain seq x y z
N MET A 1 30.52 21.54 0.07
CA MET A 1 29.71 20.34 0.37
C MET A 1 28.75 20.13 -0.80
N PRO A 2 28.41 18.90 -1.20
CA PRO A 2 28.26 17.73 -0.33
C PRO A 2 29.05 16.47 -0.79
N PRO A 3 29.01 15.39 0.02
CA PRO A 3 29.95 14.28 0.00
C PRO A 3 29.52 13.17 -0.97
N THR A 4 30.49 12.34 -1.33
CA THR A 4 30.34 11.13 -2.14
C THR A 4 29.34 10.16 -1.52
N ASP A 5 28.38 9.76 -2.36
CA ASP A 5 27.38 8.72 -2.14
C ASP A 5 28.02 7.39 -1.76
N ALA A 6 27.91 7.02 -0.48
CA ALA A 6 27.86 5.62 -0.08
C ALA A 6 26.38 5.28 0.10
N GLU A 7 25.79 4.86 -1.01
CA GLU A 7 24.43 4.36 -1.16
C GLU A 7 24.23 3.17 -0.21
N PHE A 8 23.62 3.42 0.94
CA PHE A 8 23.11 2.36 1.81
C PHE A 8 21.83 1.83 1.15
N ASP A 9 21.98 0.84 0.26
CA ASP A 9 20.86 0.18 -0.41
C ASP A 9 20.00 -0.56 0.64
N PRO A 10 18.74 -0.15 0.90
CA PRO A 10 17.89 -0.80 1.90
C PRO A 10 17.28 -2.12 1.39
N LYS A 11 17.59 -2.58 0.18
CA LYS A 11 17.03 -3.80 -0.40
C LYS A 11 17.76 -5.07 0.02
N VAL A 12 17.98 -5.28 1.32
CA VAL A 12 18.09 -6.64 1.87
C VAL A 12 17.38 -6.68 3.22
N LEU A 13 16.06 -6.70 3.18
CA LEU A 13 15.28 -7.26 4.30
C LEU A 13 15.50 -8.78 4.26
N PRO A 14 16.09 -9.41 5.28
CA PRO A 14 16.19 -10.86 5.31
C PRO A 14 14.78 -11.41 5.42
N GLN A 15 14.33 -12.02 4.33
CA GLN A 15 13.22 -12.95 4.33
C GLN A 15 13.49 -14.01 5.40
N SER A 16 12.43 -14.37 6.11
CA SER A 16 12.36 -15.44 7.09
C SER A 16 13.15 -16.68 6.62
N ALA A 17 14.37 -16.86 7.12
CA ALA A 17 15.18 -18.03 6.86
C ALA A 17 15.62 -18.60 8.21
N THR A 18 14.90 -19.62 8.65
CA THR A 18 15.39 -20.62 9.60
C THR A 18 16.58 -21.33 8.95
N GLY A 19 17.79 -20.83 9.22
CA GLY A 19 19.08 -21.38 8.83
C GLY A 19 20.13 -20.79 9.76
N ASP A 20 21.18 -21.55 10.07
CA ASP A 20 22.13 -21.37 11.18
C ASP A 20 22.98 -20.07 11.18
N TYR A 21 22.33 -18.91 11.13
CA TYR A 21 22.97 -17.62 11.32
C TYR A 21 22.98 -17.29 12.81
N THR A 22 23.98 -17.82 13.52
CA THR A 22 24.19 -17.49 14.92
C THR A 22 24.91 -16.15 15.03
N PHE A 23 24.16 -15.09 15.33
CA PHE A 23 24.71 -13.74 15.52
C PHE A 23 25.77 -13.68 16.64
N ALA A 24 25.56 -14.37 17.77
CA ALA A 24 26.44 -14.36 18.93
C ALA A 24 27.05 -15.75 19.22
N LYS A 25 28.35 -15.78 19.51
CA LYS A 25 29.17 -16.94 19.87
C LYS A 25 30.05 -16.58 21.06
N VAL A 26 30.47 -17.59 21.83
CA VAL A 26 31.25 -17.39 23.07
C VAL A 26 32.51 -16.51 22.85
N ASP A 27 33.17 -16.66 21.71
CA ASP A 27 34.39 -15.93 21.34
C ASP A 27 34.15 -14.48 20.85
N ASN A 28 32.91 -14.13 20.47
CA ASN A 28 32.56 -12.79 19.96
C ASN A 28 31.57 -12.01 20.85
N LEU A 29 31.20 -12.57 22.00
CA LEU A 29 30.18 -12.05 22.91
C LEU A 29 30.37 -10.57 23.29
N GLU A 30 31.61 -10.14 23.55
CA GLU A 30 31.90 -8.73 23.88
C GLU A 30 31.64 -7.79 22.69
N HIS A 31 31.99 -8.22 21.48
CA HIS A 31 31.74 -7.47 20.25
C HIS A 31 30.24 -7.39 19.94
N CYS A 32 29.51 -8.49 20.11
CA CYS A 32 28.06 -8.52 19.95
C CYS A 32 27.36 -7.56 20.93
N ALA A 33 27.77 -7.54 22.21
CA ALA A 33 27.20 -6.63 23.20
C ALA A 33 27.45 -5.16 22.83
N LYS A 34 28.68 -4.80 22.39
CA LYS A 34 29.01 -3.45 21.91
C LYS A 34 28.18 -3.06 20.69
N TYR A 35 28.07 -3.96 19.71
CA TYR A 35 27.27 -3.73 18.52
C TYR A 35 25.79 -3.50 18.87
N LEU A 36 25.19 -4.38 19.67
CA LEU A 36 23.79 -4.24 20.09
C LEU A 36 23.55 -2.91 20.79
N ASN A 37 24.46 -2.50 21.68
CA ASN A 37 24.37 -1.20 22.34
C ASN A 37 24.40 -0.02 21.37
N GLN A 38 25.31 -0.05 20.40
CA GLN A 38 25.37 0.98 19.37
C GLN A 38 24.08 1.02 18.54
N THR A 39 23.62 -0.15 18.07
CA THR A 39 22.42 -0.28 17.25
C THR A 39 21.16 0.16 17.98
N MET A 40 20.98 -0.23 19.24
CA MET A 40 19.86 0.20 20.07
C MET A 40 19.82 1.72 20.24
N VAL A 41 20.97 2.36 20.50
CA VAL A 41 21.06 3.82 20.59
C VAL A 41 20.70 4.47 19.26
N THR A 42 21.17 3.93 18.13
CA THR A 42 20.79 4.41 16.80
C THR A 42 19.28 4.33 16.57
N PHE A 43 18.61 3.29 17.07
CA PHE A 43 17.15 3.15 17.00
C PHE A 43 16.39 3.89 18.11
N GLY A 44 17.07 4.69 18.94
CA GLY A 44 16.44 5.53 19.95
C GLY A 44 16.06 4.81 21.25
N PHE A 45 16.60 3.62 21.50
CA PHE A 45 16.37 2.91 22.75
C PHE A 45 17.30 3.40 23.88
N PRO A 46 16.78 3.58 25.10
CA PRO A 46 17.58 4.02 26.23
C PRO A 46 18.42 2.87 26.82
N ALA A 47 19.71 3.17 27.03
CA ALA A 47 20.69 2.47 27.87
C ALA A 47 21.32 1.17 27.34
N SER A 48 22.59 1.06 27.67
CA SER A 48 23.53 -0.01 27.35
C SER A 48 23.15 -1.32 28.04
N LEU A 49 22.78 -2.33 27.25
CA LEU A 49 22.79 -3.74 27.64
C LEU A 49 24.14 -4.06 28.30
N ASP A 50 24.04 -4.60 29.50
CA ASP A 50 25.17 -5.04 30.30
C ASP A 50 24.98 -6.53 30.58
N LEU A 51 25.17 -7.33 29.53
CA LEU A 51 24.83 -8.75 29.50
C LEU A 51 25.67 -9.61 30.46
N PHE A 52 26.79 -9.07 30.96
CA PHE A 52 27.74 -9.76 31.82
C PHE A 52 27.70 -9.29 33.28
N SER A 53 26.83 -8.35 33.61
CA SER A 53 26.77 -7.79 34.96
C SER A 53 25.99 -8.65 35.94
N ASN A 54 26.53 -8.73 37.16
CA ASN A 54 25.87 -9.33 38.31
C ASN A 54 25.20 -8.29 39.22
N ASP A 55 25.28 -7.00 38.87
CA ASP A 55 24.63 -5.92 39.60
C ASP A 55 23.13 -5.86 39.28
N PRO A 56 22.24 -5.96 40.28
CA PRO A 56 20.79 -5.89 40.07
C PRO A 56 20.33 -4.64 39.31
N VAL A 57 21.02 -3.51 39.43
CA VAL A 57 20.65 -2.27 38.72
C VAL A 57 20.98 -2.38 37.22
N SER A 58 22.13 -2.93 36.85
CA SER A 58 22.46 -3.26 35.45
C SER A 58 21.53 -4.31 34.85
N ILE A 59 21.17 -5.35 35.61
CA ILE A 59 20.22 -6.38 35.16
C ILE A 59 18.85 -5.75 34.89
N SER A 60 18.35 -4.91 35.81
CA SER A 60 17.08 -4.20 35.64
C SER A 60 17.06 -3.31 34.39
N ARG A 61 18.15 -2.59 34.11
CA ARG A 61 18.29 -1.80 32.88
C ARG A 61 18.20 -2.67 31.62
N THR A 62 18.91 -3.79 31.60
CA THR A 62 18.86 -4.78 30.51
C THR A 62 17.42 -5.28 30.29
N CYS A 63 16.71 -5.64 31.36
CA CYS A 63 15.30 -6.07 31.29
C CYS A 63 14.38 -4.99 30.72
N ASN A 64 14.52 -3.73 31.15
CA ASN A 64 13.71 -2.63 30.64
C ASN A 64 13.97 -2.34 29.16
N CYS A 65 15.20 -2.53 28.68
CA CYS A 65 15.54 -2.43 27.26
C CYS A 65 14.81 -3.52 26.46
N MET A 66 14.91 -4.78 26.92
CA MET A 66 14.22 -5.91 26.29
C MET A 66 12.70 -5.73 26.28
N TYR A 67 12.12 -5.25 27.38
CA TYR A 67 10.68 -4.95 27.45
C TYR A 67 10.28 -3.86 26.45
N SER A 68 11.08 -2.79 26.34
CA SER A 68 10.83 -1.70 25.37
C SER A 68 10.88 -2.20 23.92
N LEU A 69 11.82 -3.10 23.59
CA LEU A 69 11.91 -3.75 22.27
C LEU A 69 10.68 -4.59 21.97
N LEU A 70 10.21 -5.38 22.94
CA LEU A 70 9.00 -6.20 22.79
C LEU A 70 7.74 -5.33 22.61
N GLN A 71 7.60 -4.27 23.40
CA GLN A 71 6.48 -3.34 23.29
C GLN A 71 6.48 -2.60 21.95
N GLN A 72 7.65 -2.19 21.45
CA GLN A 72 7.75 -1.64 20.11
C GLN A 72 7.35 -2.65 19.05
N ARG A 73 7.85 -3.90 19.14
CA ARG A 73 7.48 -4.96 18.19
C ARG A 73 5.96 -5.23 18.17
N GLN A 74 5.32 -5.23 19.32
CA GLN A 74 3.87 -5.39 19.41
C GLN A 74 3.13 -4.26 18.69
N ARG A 75 3.49 -3.00 18.98
CA ARG A 75 2.90 -1.83 18.31
C ARG A 75 3.12 -1.85 16.79
N ASP A 76 4.30 -2.27 16.34
CA ASP A 76 4.62 -2.40 14.93
C ASP A 76 3.74 -3.46 14.23
N LEU A 77 3.46 -4.59 14.91
CA LEU A 77 2.57 -5.63 14.39
C LEU A 77 1.13 -5.11 14.29
N GLU A 78 0.61 -4.50 15.34
CA GLU A 78 -0.74 -3.91 15.39
C GLU A 78 -0.92 -2.83 14.31
N PHE A 79 0.09 -1.97 14.12
CA PHE A 79 0.07 -0.96 13.06
C PHE A 79 0.08 -1.59 11.66
N ARG A 80 0.93 -2.60 11.43
CA ARG A 80 0.99 -3.32 10.15
C ARG A 80 -0.32 -4.05 9.83
N GLU A 81 -0.94 -4.65 10.83
CA GLU A 81 -2.24 -5.31 10.68
C GLU A 81 -3.32 -4.30 10.30
N SER A 82 -3.44 -3.19 11.05
CA SER A 82 -4.38 -2.10 10.76
C SER A 82 -4.19 -1.51 9.35
N ALA A 83 -2.93 -1.30 8.94
CA ALA A 83 -2.60 -0.82 7.60
C ALA A 83 -2.96 -1.84 6.50
N ASN A 84 -2.78 -3.13 6.77
CA ASN A 84 -3.18 -4.20 5.85
C ASN A 84 -4.70 -4.26 5.67
N GLU A 85 -5.47 -4.17 6.76
CA GLU A 85 -6.93 -4.13 6.72
C GLU A 85 -7.45 -2.94 5.93
N LEU A 86 -6.86 -1.75 6.15
CA LEU A 86 -7.23 -0.55 5.38
C LEU A 86 -6.92 -0.73 3.90
N ARG A 87 -5.75 -1.29 3.56
CA ARG A 87 -5.37 -1.57 2.17
C ARG A 87 -6.33 -2.53 1.50
N GLN A 88 -6.74 -3.60 2.18
CA GLN A 88 -7.72 -4.56 1.65
C GLN A 88 -9.08 -3.91 1.39
N ARG A 89 -9.55 -3.07 2.32
CA ARG A 89 -10.79 -2.30 2.13
C ARG A 89 -10.70 -1.37 0.92
N GLN A 90 -9.61 -0.62 0.80
CA GLN A 90 -9.37 0.26 -0.35
C GLN A 90 -9.32 -0.51 -1.68
N GLN A 91 -8.66 -1.67 -1.72
CA GLN A 91 -8.63 -2.53 -2.90
C GLN A 91 -10.03 -3.01 -3.30
N SER A 92 -10.86 -3.38 -2.32
CA SER A 92 -12.26 -3.74 -2.59
C SER A 92 -13.08 -2.56 -3.10
N ASP A 93 -12.85 -1.36 -2.57
CA ASP A 93 -13.55 -0.15 -3.02
C ASP A 93 -13.13 0.22 -4.46
N ILE A 94 -11.84 0.10 -4.78
CA ILE A 94 -11.31 0.30 -6.15
C ILE A 94 -11.99 -0.68 -7.12
N ALA A 95 -11.99 -1.98 -6.82
CA ALA A 95 -12.61 -2.97 -7.69
C ALA A 95 -14.12 -2.71 -7.91
N ARG A 96 -14.83 -2.27 -6.86
CA ARG A 96 -16.23 -1.88 -6.97
C ARG A 96 -16.44 -0.65 -7.85
N LEU A 97 -15.55 0.34 -7.75
CA LEU A 97 -15.60 1.55 -8.57
C LEU A 97 -15.25 1.25 -10.03
N GLU A 98 -14.23 0.44 -10.30
CA GLU A 98 -13.85 -0.01 -11.64
C GLU A 98 -15.02 -0.73 -12.33
N ALA A 99 -15.67 -1.66 -11.64
CA ALA A 99 -16.85 -2.35 -12.17
C ALA A 99 -18.03 -1.39 -12.44
N LYS A 100 -18.17 -0.31 -11.66
CA LYS A 100 -19.19 0.71 -11.89
C LYS A 100 -18.85 1.56 -13.12
N VAL A 101 -17.59 1.91 -13.32
CA VAL A 101 -17.12 2.64 -14.51
C VAL A 101 -17.40 1.83 -15.77
N GLU A 102 -17.01 0.56 -15.82
CA GLU A 102 -17.31 -0.31 -16.99
C GLU A 102 -18.80 -0.37 -17.31
N ARG A 103 -19.65 -0.49 -16.28
CA ARG A 103 -21.11 -0.52 -16.48
C ARG A 103 -21.65 0.80 -17.02
N LEU A 104 -21.16 1.94 -16.51
CA LEU A 104 -21.57 3.26 -16.97
C LEU A 104 -21.11 3.51 -18.40
N ASP A 105 -19.89 3.10 -18.75
CA ASP A 105 -19.38 3.18 -20.13
C ASP A 105 -20.21 2.34 -21.10
N ALA A 106 -20.59 1.13 -20.70
CA ALA A 106 -21.49 0.29 -21.51
C ALA A 106 -22.89 0.94 -21.69
N GLN A 107 -23.42 1.58 -20.64
CA GLN A 107 -24.69 2.31 -20.73
C GLN A 107 -24.58 3.54 -21.63
N LEU A 108 -23.49 4.31 -21.54
CA LEU A 108 -23.23 5.45 -22.41
C LEU A 108 -23.19 5.01 -23.88
N GLN A 109 -22.41 3.98 -24.21
CA GLN A 109 -22.36 3.44 -25.57
C GLN A 109 -23.72 2.95 -26.06
N HIS A 110 -24.54 2.36 -25.19
CA HIS A 110 -25.89 1.95 -25.54
C HIS A 110 -26.79 3.16 -25.85
N LYS A 111 -26.75 4.19 -25.00
CA LYS A 111 -27.52 5.43 -25.20
C LYS A 111 -27.09 6.17 -26.46
N ASP A 112 -25.81 6.21 -26.77
CA ASP A 112 -25.31 6.81 -28.03
C ASP A 112 -25.87 6.09 -29.26
N ARG A 113 -25.96 4.75 -29.22
CA ARG A 113 -26.58 3.97 -30.31
C ARG A 113 -28.08 4.20 -30.41
N GLU A 114 -28.79 4.33 -29.29
CA GLU A 114 -30.21 4.68 -29.28
C GLU A 114 -30.45 6.06 -29.89
N ILE A 115 -29.67 7.07 -29.48
CA ILE A 115 -29.73 8.43 -30.04
C ILE A 115 -29.49 8.38 -31.55
N ALA A 116 -28.43 7.73 -32.00
CA ALA A 116 -28.13 7.61 -33.44
C ALA A 116 -29.27 6.95 -34.22
N THR A 117 -29.97 5.97 -33.61
CA THR A 117 -31.11 5.30 -34.22
C THR A 117 -32.33 6.20 -34.30
N ILE A 118 -32.64 6.92 -33.21
CA ILE A 118 -33.75 7.89 -33.16
C ILE A 118 -33.51 9.01 -34.18
N THR A 119 -32.32 9.61 -34.20
CA THR A 119 -31.96 10.69 -35.14
C THR A 119 -32.12 10.25 -36.60
N ARG A 120 -31.71 9.03 -36.95
CA ARG A 120 -31.92 8.49 -38.31
C ARG A 120 -33.39 8.29 -38.64
N THR A 121 -34.17 7.78 -37.67
CA THR A 121 -35.61 7.55 -37.85
C THR A 121 -36.36 8.86 -38.01
N GLU A 122 -36.03 9.86 -37.19
CA GLU A 122 -36.58 11.21 -37.28
C GLU A 122 -36.26 11.84 -38.64
N ALA A 123 -34.99 11.82 -39.08
CA ALA A 123 -34.60 12.35 -40.38
C ALA A 123 -35.35 11.70 -41.55
N LYS A 124 -35.54 10.37 -41.52
CA LYS A 124 -36.33 9.63 -42.51
C LYS A 124 -37.80 10.06 -42.50
N ASN A 125 -38.40 10.18 -41.31
CA ASN A 125 -39.79 10.60 -41.17
C ASN A 125 -39.99 12.05 -41.65
N THR A 126 -39.09 12.96 -41.32
CA THR A 126 -39.11 14.35 -41.81
C THR A 126 -39.02 14.39 -43.34
N ALA A 127 -38.14 13.60 -43.95
CA ALA A 127 -38.03 13.53 -45.41
C ALA A 127 -39.31 12.98 -46.07
N ALA A 128 -39.91 11.92 -45.49
CA ALA A 128 -41.16 11.35 -45.98
C ALA A 128 -42.32 12.36 -45.89
N LEU A 129 -42.45 13.08 -44.78
CA LEU A 129 -43.44 14.13 -44.60
C LEU A 129 -43.26 15.28 -45.60
N LYS A 130 -42.02 15.74 -45.81
CA LYS A 130 -41.72 16.76 -46.83
C LYS A 130 -42.16 16.31 -48.23
N SER A 131 -41.84 15.08 -48.62
CA SER A 131 -42.26 14.53 -49.91
C SER A 131 -43.78 14.43 -50.05
N GLN A 132 -44.51 14.07 -48.99
CA GLN A 132 -45.98 14.08 -49.00
C GLN A 132 -46.55 15.49 -49.16
N ILE A 133 -45.98 16.48 -48.47
CA ILE A 133 -46.40 17.89 -48.58
C ILE A 133 -46.22 18.38 -50.01
N GLU A 134 -45.07 18.12 -50.64
CA GLU A 134 -44.79 18.52 -52.02
C GLU A 134 -45.79 17.90 -53.01
N LYS A 135 -46.14 16.61 -52.84
CA LYS A 135 -47.16 15.95 -53.68
C LYS A 135 -48.53 16.62 -53.55
N LEU A 136 -48.97 16.87 -52.31
CA LEU A 136 -50.26 17.54 -52.06
C LEU A 136 -50.31 18.97 -52.62
N GLN A 137 -49.17 19.66 -52.69
CA GLN A 137 -49.08 20.99 -53.30
C GLN A 137 -49.17 20.95 -54.83
N GLN A 138 -48.70 19.88 -55.47
CA GLN A 138 -48.79 19.70 -56.93
C GLN A 138 -50.19 19.28 -57.41
N GLU A 139 -51.01 18.73 -56.52
CA GLU A 139 -52.40 18.31 -56.81
C GLU A 139 -53.42 19.46 -56.64
N ARG A 140 -52.99 20.65 -56.21
CA ARG A 140 -53.82 21.86 -56.07
C ARG A 140 -53.59 22.85 -57.20
#